data_AF-A0A0D3ARM5-F1
#
_entry.id   AF-A0A0D3ARM5-F1
#
_cell.length_a   1.000
_cell.length_b   1.000
_cell.length_c   1.000
_cell.angle_alpha   90.00
_cell.angle_beta   90.00
_cell.angle_gamma   90.00
#
_symmetry.space_group_name_H-M   'P 1'
#
loop_
_entity.id
_entity.type
_entity.pdbx_description
1 polymer ?
#
loop_
_entity_poly.entity_id
_entity_poly.type
_entity_poly.pdbx_seq_one_letter_code
_entity_poly.pdbx_strand_id
1 'polypeptide(L)' 'MAAKGKKKKNVEVAETMSKFQTMWEIKQQDLAKMDRLTKMRLLESLLAKKEPLDDYEEALKKKLIIECLSN' A
#
# COMPACT_ATOMS: atom_id res chain seq x y z
N MET A 1 -30.30 -40.65 1.56
CA MET A 1 -30.04 -39.31 2.16
C MET A 1 -28.61 -38.88 1.81
N ALA A 2 -28.39 -37.96 0.86
CA ALA A 2 -27.02 -37.55 0.49
C ALA A 2 -26.88 -36.06 0.11
N ALA A 3 -27.75 -35.19 0.62
CA ALA A 3 -27.73 -33.74 0.28
C ALA A 3 -27.01 -32.86 1.32
N LYS A 4 -26.70 -33.37 2.53
CA LYS A 4 -26.15 -32.54 3.63
C LYS A 4 -24.62 -32.31 3.58
N GLY A 5 -23.85 -33.17 2.91
CA GLY A 5 -22.39 -33.06 2.86
C GLY A 5 -21.83 -31.95 1.95
N LYS A 6 -22.53 -31.62 0.85
CA LYS A 6 -22.11 -30.59 -0.11
C LYS A 6 -22.30 -29.16 0.42
N LYS A 7 -23.34 -28.90 1.21
CA LYS A 7 -23.61 -27.57 1.77
C LYS A 7 -22.53 -27.13 2.77
N LYS A 8 -22.10 -28.03 3.66
CA LYS A 8 -21.07 -27.72 4.67
C LYS A 8 -19.70 -27.40 4.04
N LYS A 9 -19.28 -28.14 3.00
CA LYS A 9 -18.07 -27.84 2.24
C LYS A 9 -18.14 -26.50 1.49
N ASN A 10 -19.30 -26.16 0.91
CA ASN A 10 -19.48 -24.88 0.23
C ASN A 10 -19.39 -23.69 1.21
N VAL A 11 -19.97 -23.81 2.41
CA VAL A 11 -19.87 -22.77 3.45
C VAL A 11 -18.42 -22.56 3.90
N GLU A 12 -17.65 -23.62 4.12
CA GLU A 12 -16.23 -23.53 4.51
C GLU A 12 -15.35 -22.90 3.40
N VAL A 13 -15.62 -23.23 2.13
CA VAL A 13 -14.94 -22.62 0.98
C VAL A 13 -15.29 -21.14 0.87
N ALA A 14 -16.57 -20.77 1.02
CA ALA A 14 -17.00 -19.36 0.99
C ALA A 14 -16.38 -18.54 2.13
N GLU A 15 -16.30 -19.11 3.34
CA GLU A 15 -15.65 -18.47 4.48
C GLU A 15 -14.14 -18.28 4.23
N THR A 16 -13.50 -19.28 3.63
CA THR A 16 -12.08 -19.22 3.27
C THR A 16 -11.82 -18.16 2.19
N MET A 17 -12.64 -18.11 1.14
CA MET A 17 -12.55 -17.08 0.10
C MET A 17 -12.78 -15.68 0.67
N SER A 18 -13.74 -15.53 1.58
CA SER A 18 -13.98 -14.26 2.28
C SER A 18 -12.75 -13.82 3.08
N LYS A 19 -12.09 -14.74 3.81
CA LYS A 19 -10.84 -14.44 4.52
C LYS A 19 -9.71 -14.01 3.58
N PHE A 20 -9.55 -14.68 2.45
CA PHE A 20 -8.55 -14.29 1.44
C PHE A 20 -8.83 -12.92 0.84
N GLN A 21 -10.09 -12.61 0.56
CA GLN A 21 -10.50 -11.29 0.05
C GLN A 21 -10.15 -10.20 1.07
N THR A 22 -10.49 -10.39 2.34
CA THR A 22 -10.15 -9.43 3.40
C THR A 22 -8.64 -9.27 3.55
N MET A 23 -7.85 -10.36 3.52
CA MET A 23 -6.39 -10.27 3.56
C MET A 23 -5.82 -9.52 2.35
N TRP A 24 -6.38 -9.72 1.16
CA TRP A 24 -5.97 -9.03 -0.05
C TRP A 24 -6.25 -7.53 0.04
N GLU A 25 -7.43 -7.14 0.53
CA GLU A 25 -7.80 -5.75 0.73
C GLU A 25 -6.89 -5.06 1.74
N ILE A 26 -6.59 -5.70 2.87
CA ILE A 26 -5.63 -5.20 3.86
C ILE A 26 -4.26 -5.01 3.20
N LYS A 27 -3.79 -6.00 2.43
CA LYS A 27 -2.49 -5.92 1.75
C LYS A 27 -2.43 -4.78 0.74
N GLN A 28 -3.51 -4.53 0.00
CA GLN A 28 -3.59 -3.40 -0.94
C GLN A 28 -3.54 -2.06 -0.21
N GLN A 29 -4.26 -1.92 0.91
CA GLN A 29 -4.20 -0.72 1.73
C GLN A 29 -2.80 -0.49 2.32
N ASP A 30 -2.15 -1.55 2.80
CA ASP A 30 -0.80 -1.46 3.34
C ASP A 30 0.22 -1.11 2.25
N LEU A 31 0.10 -1.68 1.05
CA LEU A 31 0.97 -1.31 -0.08
C LEU A 31 0.82 0.18 -0.44
N ALA A 32 -0.42 0.69 -0.52
CA ALA A 32 -0.65 2.11 -0.78
C ALA A 32 -0.05 3.02 0.32
N LYS A 33 -0.15 2.61 1.59
CA LYS A 33 0.48 3.32 2.71
C LYS A 33 2.01 3.24 2.65
N MET A 34 2.57 2.09 2.29
CA MET A 34 4.01 1.90 2.14
C MET A 34 4.59 2.73 1.01
N ASP A 35 3.88 2.87 -0.11
CA ASP A 35 4.27 3.76 -1.21
C ASP A 35 4.39 5.21 -0.73
N ARG A 36 3.39 5.68 0.04
CA ARG A 36 3.42 7.00 0.66
C ARG A 36 4.59 7.15 1.63
N LEU A 37 4.80 6.18 2.51
CA LEU A 37 5.90 6.20 3.48
C LEU A 37 7.27 6.21 2.80
N THR A 38 7.43 5.47 1.71
CA THR A 38 8.69 5.40 0.95
C THR A 38 9.00 6.74 0.31
N LYS A 39 8.00 7.41 -0.28
CA LYS A 39 8.14 8.77 -0.83
C LYS A 39 8.50 9.79 0.25
N MET A 40 7.88 9.71 1.43
CA MET A 40 8.20 10.56 2.57
C MET A 40 9.64 10.36 3.06
N ARG A 41 10.09 9.11 3.22
CA ARG A 41 11.48 8.81 3.62
C ARG A 41 12.52 9.31 2.60
N LEU A 42 12.20 9.22 1.31
CA LEU A 42 13.06 9.77 0.26
C LEU A 42 13.13 11.31 0.37
N LEU A 43 11.99 11.97 0.60
CA LEU A 43 11.95 13.41 0.81
C LEU A 43 12.74 13.84 2.06
N GLU A 44 12.59 13.12 3.18
CA GLU A 44 13.39 13.35 4.40
C GLU A 44 14.89 13.20 4.12
N SER A 45 15.28 12.20 3.33
CA SER A 45 16.68 11.98 2.95
C SER A 45 17.23 13.12 2.09
N LEU A 46 16.43 13.63 1.14
CA LEU A 46 16.79 14.80 0.33
C LEU A 46 16.89 16.08 1.18
N LEU A 47 16.00 16.25 2.17
CA LEU A 47 16.03 17.39 3.09
C LEU A 47 17.19 17.35 4.09
N ALA A 48 17.66 16.15 4.44
CA ALA A 48 18.76 15.96 5.39
C ALA A 48 20.15 16.18 4.75
N LYS A 49 20.25 16.22 3.41
CA LYS A 49 21.51 16.53 2.72
C LYS A 49 21.98 17.93 3.10
N LYS A 50 23.23 18.03 3.52
CA LYS A 50 23.90 19.30 3.88
C LYS A 50 24.50 20.02 2.68
N GLU A 51 24.74 19.27 1.61
CA GLU A 51 25.23 19.80 0.34
C GLU A 51 24.06 20.37 -0.47
N PRO A 52 24.31 21.38 -1.33
CA PRO A 52 23.29 21.86 -2.25
C PRO A 52 22.84 20.71 -3.15
N LEU A 53 21.53 20.60 -3.32
CA LEU A 53 20.92 19.63 -4.21
C LEU A 53 21.16 20.02 -5.66
N ASP A 54 21.46 19.03 -6.51
CA ASP A 54 21.52 19.25 -7.96
C ASP A 54 20.13 19.65 -8.50
N ASP A 55 20.10 20.28 -9.68
CA ASP A 55 18.86 20.75 -10.30
C ASP A 55 17.78 19.66 -10.42
N TYR A 56 18.19 18.43 -10.75
CA TYR A 56 17.27 17.30 -10.85
C TYR A 56 16.74 16.84 -9.48
N GLU A 57 17.53 16.96 -8.42
CA GLU A 57 17.13 16.62 -7.06
C GLU A 57 16.18 17.67 -6.48
N GLU A 58 16.42 18.96 -6.75
CA GLU A 58 15.49 20.03 -6.41
C GLU A 58 14.15 19.89 -7.13
N ALA A 59 14.17 19.54 -8.42
CA ALA A 59 12.96 19.25 -9.19
C ALA A 59 12.19 18.05 -8.60
N LEU A 60 12.90 16.96 -8.24
CA LEU A 60 12.31 15.79 -7.60
C LEU A 60 11.71 16.13 -6.24
N LYS A 61 12.45 16.86 -5.39
CA LYS A 61 12.00 17.32 -4.08
C LYS A 61 10.72 18.14 -4.17
N LYS A 62 10.64 19.10 -5.10
CA LYS A 62 9.41 19.89 -5.34
C LYS A 62 8.24 18.99 -5.73
N LYS A 63 8.45 18.04 -6.63
CA LYS A 63 7.42 17.07 -7.03
C LYS A 63 6.93 16.22 -5.86
N LEU A 64 7.84 15.70 -5.04
CA LEU A 64 7.51 14.90 -3.85
C LEU A 64 6.74 15.71 -2.79
N ILE A 65 7.08 16.99 -2.60
CA ILE A 65 6.35 17.89 -1.70
C ILE A 65 4.91 18.08 -2.18
N ILE A 66 4.71 18.38 -3.47
CA ILE A 66 3.36 18.54 -4.05
C ILE A 66 2.56 17.25 -3.85
N GLU A 67 3.15 16.10 -4.20
CA GLU A 67 2.49 14.80 -4.07
C GLU A 67 2.14 14.45 -2.61
N CYS A 68 2.96 14.85 -1.63
CA CYS A 68 2.64 14.68 -0.21
C CYS A 68 1.51 15.58 0.29
N LEU A 69 1.31 16.75 -0.32
CA LEU A 69 0.33 17.75 0.09
C LEU A 69 -1.02 17.61 -0.63
N SER A 70 -1.06 16.97 -1.80
CA SER A 70 -2.26 16.81 -2.63
C SER A 70 -3.19 15.64 -2.23
N ASN A 71 -3.47 15.47 -0.93
CA ASN A 71 -4.34 14.39 -0.38
C ASN A 71 -5.56 14.03 -1.25
#